data_AF-A0A540LNF8-F1
#
_entry.id   AF-A0A540LNF8-F1
#
_cell.length_a   1.000
_cell.length_b   1.000
_cell.length_c   1.000
_cell.angle_alpha   90.00
_cell.angle_beta   90.00
_cell.angle_gamma   90.00
#
_symmetry.space_group_name_H-M   'P 1'
#
loop_
_entity.id
_entity.type
_entity.pdbx_description
1 polymer ?
#
loop_
_entity_poly.entity_id
_entity_poly.type
_entity_poly.pdbx_seq_one_letter_code
_entity_poly.pdbx_strand_id
1 'polypeptide(L)'
;MGCFRINTSNLPALWKFPTQNQNPRTKTIISFSSPSYSQTEDQKSKLYTVNFKTLSACKLGIARYPDFEYNAKGGAGTGSATEVTESNSNGDVLVSFDIGRLYIPPLESATTKFLGLPLPPFLKIDIVPEFFSGSINPESGQVDLEFKAEFWFSVGSIYKAPPLLVKTVLTSEESKGTMRSGRGERLDKQGKCRLVGVATVDPIDDFLINSFLGLPTECLADLNAIISFSSS
;
A
#
# COMPACT_ATOMS: atom_id res chain seq x y z
N MET A 1 41.24 26.24 44.57
CA MET A 1 39.95 26.73 45.13
C MET A 1 39.05 27.07 43.96
N GLY A 2 37.82 26.54 43.95
CA GLY A 2 36.85 26.70 42.86
C GLY A 2 36.11 25.39 42.62
N CYS A 3 35.12 25.11 43.47
CA CYS A 3 34.42 23.82 43.57
C CYS A 3 33.45 23.56 42.41
N PHE A 4 33.47 22.30 41.94
CA PHE A 4 32.40 21.65 41.18
C PHE A 4 31.13 21.50 42.03
N ARG A 5 29.95 21.75 41.45
CA ARG A 5 28.66 21.27 41.98
C ARG A 5 27.90 20.56 40.88
N ILE A 6 27.69 19.26 41.10
CA ILE A 6 26.83 18.37 40.32
C ILE A 6 25.49 18.32 41.07
N ASN A 7 24.38 18.57 40.38
CA ASN A 7 23.04 18.34 40.91
C ASN A 7 22.50 17.04 40.31
N THR A 8 22.32 16.04 41.17
CA THR A 8 21.67 14.75 40.89
C THR A 8 20.43 14.63 41.74
N SER A 9 19.27 14.35 41.13
CA SER A 9 18.20 13.59 41.79
C SER A 9 17.07 13.24 40.81
N ASN A 10 16.91 11.94 40.57
CA ASN A 10 15.66 11.15 40.57
C ASN A 10 15.44 10.24 39.34
N LEU A 11 15.43 8.95 39.63
CA LEU A 11 15.03 7.80 38.80
C LEU A 11 14.16 6.88 39.71
N PRO A 12 13.41 5.90 39.17
CA PRO A 12 11.95 5.86 39.26
C PRO A 12 11.42 4.87 40.30
N ALA A 13 10.16 5.09 40.70
CA ALA A 13 9.44 4.26 41.67
C ALA A 13 9.06 2.88 41.10
N LEU A 14 9.62 1.85 41.72
CA LEU A 14 9.20 0.45 41.66
C LEU A 14 7.96 0.26 42.56
N TRP A 15 6.81 -0.10 42.00
CA TRP A 15 5.67 -0.57 42.79
C TRP A 15 5.68 -2.10 42.86
N LYS A 16 5.97 -2.60 44.07
CA LYS A 16 5.87 -4.00 44.48
C LYS A 16 4.45 -4.27 44.96
N PHE A 17 3.83 -5.35 44.47
CA PHE A 17 2.57 -5.86 44.98
C PHE A 17 2.77 -6.59 46.33
N PRO A 18 1.90 -6.40 47.33
CA PRO A 18 1.95 -7.18 48.56
C PRO A 18 1.19 -8.51 48.39
N THR A 19 1.87 -9.59 48.74
CA THR A 19 1.32 -10.92 49.02
C THR A 19 0.42 -10.89 50.25
N GLN A 20 -0.79 -11.42 50.13
CA GLN A 20 -1.54 -11.91 51.29
C GLN A 20 -2.15 -13.28 50.99
N ASN A 21 -1.76 -14.23 51.83
CA ASN A 21 -2.12 -15.63 51.80
C ASN A 21 -3.23 -15.84 52.85
N GLN A 22 -4.38 -16.40 52.47
CA GLN A 22 -5.39 -16.90 53.41
C GLN A 22 -5.96 -18.23 52.94
N ASN A 23 -5.95 -19.20 53.86
CA ASN A 23 -6.34 -20.60 53.71
C ASN A 23 -7.88 -20.80 53.90
N PRO A 24 -8.41 -22.01 53.60
CA PRO A 24 -9.77 -22.20 53.10
C PRO A 24 -10.85 -22.40 54.19
N ARG A 25 -12.10 -22.04 53.88
CA ARG A 25 -13.29 -22.50 54.62
C ARG A 25 -14.49 -22.71 53.69
N THR A 26 -15.35 -23.63 54.13
CA THR A 26 -16.13 -24.56 53.30
C THR A 26 -17.62 -24.20 53.22
N LYS A 27 -18.21 -24.46 52.04
CA LYS A 27 -19.63 -24.74 51.69
C LYS A 27 -20.70 -23.64 51.87
N THR A 28 -21.34 -23.28 50.76
CA THR A 28 -22.80 -23.32 50.59
C THR A 28 -23.12 -23.54 49.10
N ILE A 29 -23.96 -24.53 48.83
CA ILE A 29 -24.46 -24.92 47.51
C ILE A 29 -25.51 -23.91 47.09
N ILE A 30 -25.34 -23.28 45.92
CA ILE A 30 -26.45 -22.69 45.18
C ILE A 30 -26.35 -23.14 43.73
N SER A 31 -27.27 -24.02 43.35
CA SER A 31 -27.46 -24.47 41.97
C SER A 31 -28.03 -23.33 41.16
N PHE A 32 -27.18 -22.70 40.34
CA PHE A 32 -27.63 -21.80 39.29
C PHE A 32 -27.37 -22.46 37.94
N SER A 33 -28.46 -22.72 37.23
CA SER A 33 -28.49 -23.13 35.83
C SER A 33 -27.59 -22.20 35.01
N SER A 34 -26.50 -22.76 34.47
CA SER A 34 -25.62 -22.05 33.57
C SER A 34 -26.41 -21.66 32.31
N PRO A 35 -26.36 -20.39 31.86
CA PRO A 35 -26.85 -20.06 30.54
C PRO A 35 -26.01 -20.84 29.54
N SER A 36 -26.69 -21.52 28.61
CA SER A 36 -26.12 -22.03 27.38
C SER A 36 -25.21 -20.96 26.78
N TYR A 37 -23.90 -21.16 26.85
CA TYR A 37 -22.98 -20.46 25.96
C TYR A 37 -23.37 -20.89 24.55
N SER A 38 -24.15 -20.05 23.87
CA SER A 38 -24.25 -20.10 22.42
C SER A 38 -22.83 -20.02 21.91
N GLN A 39 -22.30 -21.14 21.43
CA GLN A 39 -21.08 -21.16 20.63
C GLN A 39 -21.33 -20.16 19.51
N THR A 40 -20.66 -19.02 19.58
CA THR A 40 -20.49 -18.15 18.43
C THR A 40 -19.81 -19.03 17.39
N GLU A 41 -20.53 -19.39 16.34
CA GLU A 41 -19.96 -20.11 15.21
C GLU A 41 -18.69 -19.37 14.80
N ASP A 42 -17.55 -20.05 14.90
CA ASP A 42 -16.30 -19.63 14.31
C ASP A 42 -16.60 -19.33 12.83
N GLN A 43 -16.75 -18.05 12.51
CA GLN A 43 -16.93 -17.58 11.15
C GLN A 43 -15.64 -17.93 10.41
N LYS A 44 -15.70 -19.05 9.69
CA LYS A 44 -14.60 -19.59 8.91
C LYS A 44 -14.31 -18.63 7.76
N SER A 45 -13.42 -17.67 7.99
CA SER A 45 -12.92 -16.79 6.96
C SER A 45 -12.17 -17.63 5.92
N LYS A 46 -12.60 -17.54 4.65
CA LYS A 46 -11.95 -18.25 3.57
C LYS A 46 -10.70 -17.47 3.19
N LEU A 47 -9.55 -18.12 3.35
CA LEU A 47 -8.25 -17.57 2.98
C LEU A 47 -7.93 -17.96 1.54
N TYR A 48 -7.54 -16.98 0.76
CA TYR A 48 -7.07 -17.14 -0.60
C TYR A 48 -5.68 -16.53 -0.75
N THR A 49 -4.93 -17.03 -1.71
CA THR A 49 -3.74 -16.34 -2.23
C THR A 49 -4.20 -15.42 -3.37
N VAL A 50 -3.75 -14.17 -3.34
CA VAL A 50 -3.96 -13.20 -4.42
C VAL A 50 -2.66 -13.00 -5.19
N ASN A 51 -2.75 -12.95 -6.51
CA ASN A 51 -1.64 -12.69 -7.41
C ASN A 51 -1.94 -11.44 -8.21
N PHE A 52 -0.94 -10.59 -8.37
CA PHE A 52 -0.97 -9.36 -9.14
C PHE A 52 0.11 -9.42 -10.22
N LYS A 53 -0.21 -8.98 -11.44
CA LYS A 53 0.75 -8.82 -12.54
C LYS A 53 0.45 -7.55 -13.30
N THR A 54 1.47 -6.79 -13.62
CA THR A 54 1.35 -5.59 -14.45
C THR A 54 1.52 -5.94 -15.92
N LEU A 55 0.87 -5.16 -16.79
CA LEU A 55 0.87 -5.34 -18.23
C LEU A 55 1.61 -4.18 -18.93
N SER A 56 1.67 -4.25 -20.25
CA SER A 56 2.10 -3.12 -21.09
C SER A 56 0.99 -2.06 -21.21
N ALA A 57 1.25 -1.00 -21.97
CA ALA A 57 0.29 0.07 -22.26
C ALA A 57 -0.22 0.81 -21.01
N CYS A 58 0.62 0.89 -19.98
CA CYS A 58 0.38 1.71 -18.81
C CYS A 58 0.83 3.15 -19.10
N LYS A 59 0.46 4.10 -18.22
CA LYS A 59 0.91 5.48 -18.31
C LYS A 59 1.28 6.05 -16.94
N LEU A 60 2.16 7.03 -16.98
CA LEU A 60 2.46 7.90 -15.85
C LEU A 60 2.30 9.35 -16.29
N GLY A 61 1.50 10.12 -15.57
CA GLY A 61 1.41 11.57 -15.74
C GLY A 61 2.11 12.29 -14.59
N ILE A 62 2.87 13.35 -14.87
CA ILE A 62 3.45 14.23 -13.83
C ILE A 62 3.19 15.71 -14.15
N ALA A 63 2.66 16.48 -13.20
CA ALA A 63 2.32 17.89 -13.35
C ALA A 63 1.43 18.22 -14.57
N ARG A 64 1.96 19.00 -15.53
CA ARG A 64 1.32 19.32 -16.82
C ARG A 64 2.03 18.66 -18.00
N TYR A 65 3.02 17.82 -17.73
CA TYR A 65 3.71 17.10 -18.79
C TYR A 65 2.72 16.18 -19.54
N PRO A 66 2.94 15.96 -20.84
CA PRO A 66 2.32 14.84 -21.54
C PRO A 66 2.53 13.53 -20.77
N ASP A 67 1.59 12.60 -20.90
CA ASP A 67 1.73 11.31 -20.25
C ASP A 67 2.91 10.53 -20.83
N PHE A 68 3.64 9.88 -19.95
CA PHE A 68 4.69 8.93 -20.28
C PHE A 68 4.03 7.58 -20.57
N GLU A 69 4.30 7.01 -21.73
CA GLU A 69 3.95 5.62 -22.01
C GLU A 69 4.85 4.71 -21.19
N TYR A 70 4.26 3.72 -20.53
CA TYR A 70 4.98 2.82 -19.65
C TYR A 70 4.63 1.36 -19.94
N ASN A 71 5.65 0.57 -20.24
CA ASN A 71 5.59 -0.87 -20.30
C ASN A 71 5.96 -1.44 -18.93
N ALA A 72 4.95 -1.62 -18.08
CA ALA A 72 5.12 -2.22 -16.76
C ALA A 72 5.20 -3.75 -16.80
N LYS A 73 5.25 -4.40 -17.97
CA LYS A 73 5.27 -5.86 -18.06
C LYS A 73 6.48 -6.42 -17.29
N GLY A 74 6.22 -7.46 -16.50
CA GLY A 74 7.22 -8.11 -15.65
C GLY A 74 7.07 -7.77 -14.18
N GLY A 75 6.32 -6.71 -13.84
CA GLY A 75 5.89 -6.48 -12.48
C GLY A 75 4.91 -7.55 -12.01
N ALA A 76 5.07 -7.95 -10.76
CA ALA A 76 4.32 -9.04 -10.15
C ALA A 76 4.30 -8.89 -8.63
N GLY A 77 3.27 -9.44 -7.99
CA GLY A 77 3.17 -9.52 -6.55
C GLY A 77 2.27 -10.68 -6.12
N THR A 78 2.47 -11.15 -4.90
CA THR A 78 1.64 -12.18 -4.26
C THR A 78 1.22 -11.72 -2.89
N GLY A 79 0.05 -12.14 -2.42
CA GLY A 79 -0.49 -11.71 -1.14
C GLY A 79 -1.53 -12.67 -0.58
N SER A 80 -2.10 -12.28 0.55
CA SER A 80 -3.25 -12.94 1.16
C SER A 80 -4.54 -12.18 0.88
N ALA A 81 -5.63 -12.91 0.76
CA ALA A 81 -6.96 -12.39 0.58
C ALA A 81 -7.93 -13.06 1.56
N THR A 82 -8.81 -12.27 2.17
CA THR A 82 -9.77 -12.71 3.17
C THR A 82 -11.15 -12.17 2.81
N GLU A 83 -12.11 -13.08 2.73
CA GLU A 83 -13.51 -12.74 2.51
C GLU A 83 -14.12 -12.14 3.79
N VAL A 84 -14.80 -10.99 3.66
CA VAL A 84 -15.51 -10.38 4.78
C VAL A 84 -16.90 -11.02 4.86
N THR A 85 -17.15 -11.83 5.89
CA THR A 85 -18.43 -12.55 6.05
C THR A 85 -19.46 -11.77 6.89
N GLU A 86 -19.26 -10.47 7.09
CA GLU A 86 -20.22 -9.65 7.83
C GLU A 86 -21.43 -9.32 6.96
N SER A 87 -22.63 -9.42 7.55
CA SER A 87 -23.94 -9.26 6.90
C SER A 87 -24.17 -7.90 6.22
N ASN A 88 -23.29 -6.92 6.46
CA ASN A 88 -23.34 -5.56 5.91
C ASN A 88 -22.19 -5.26 4.93
N SER A 89 -21.32 -6.24 4.64
CA SER A 89 -20.27 -6.07 3.64
C SER A 89 -20.83 -6.40 2.25
N ASN A 90 -20.44 -5.62 1.24
CA ASN A 90 -20.90 -5.81 -0.15
C ASN A 90 -20.29 -7.04 -0.84
N GLY A 91 -19.86 -8.06 -0.07
CA GLY A 91 -19.11 -9.21 -0.57
C GLY A 91 -17.66 -8.88 -0.92
N ASP A 92 -17.08 -7.85 -0.30
CA ASP A 92 -15.70 -7.43 -0.56
C ASP A 92 -14.70 -8.46 -0.01
N VAL A 93 -13.65 -8.69 -0.80
CA VAL A 93 -12.47 -9.45 -0.42
C VAL A 93 -11.36 -8.47 -0.08
N LEU A 94 -10.91 -8.49 1.17
CA LEU A 94 -9.77 -7.68 1.60
C LEU A 94 -8.49 -8.37 1.14
N VAL A 95 -7.60 -7.62 0.51
CA VAL A 95 -6.35 -8.11 -0.04
C VAL A 95 -5.16 -7.37 0.55
N SER A 96 -4.08 -8.11 0.84
CA SER A 96 -2.83 -7.54 1.33
C SER A 96 -1.66 -8.22 0.63
N PHE A 97 -0.86 -7.44 -0.11
CA PHE A 97 0.28 -7.94 -0.85
C PHE A 97 1.54 -7.97 0.00
N ASP A 98 2.33 -9.02 -0.17
CA ASP A 98 3.65 -9.16 0.42
C ASP A 98 4.62 -8.23 -0.30
N ILE A 99 5.02 -7.16 0.37
CA ILE A 99 5.92 -6.14 -0.17
C ILE A 99 7.28 -6.73 -0.55
N GLY A 100 7.76 -7.74 0.18
CA GLY A 100 9.01 -8.42 -0.14
C GLY A 100 8.96 -9.23 -1.45
N ARG A 101 7.76 -9.48 -1.97
CA ARG A 101 7.50 -10.18 -3.23
C ARG A 101 6.86 -9.30 -4.30
N LEU A 102 6.62 -8.03 -4.00
CA LEU A 102 6.06 -7.07 -4.94
C LEU A 102 7.19 -6.40 -5.72
N TYR A 103 7.23 -6.66 -7.01
CA TYR A 103 8.16 -6.03 -7.95
C TYR A 103 7.38 -5.16 -8.93
N ILE A 104 7.84 -3.92 -9.12
CA ILE A 104 7.37 -3.00 -10.14
C ILE A 104 8.58 -2.61 -10.98
N PRO A 105 8.53 -2.74 -12.32
CA PRO A 105 9.66 -2.36 -13.15
C PRO A 105 10.03 -0.87 -12.95
N PRO A 106 11.31 -0.52 -13.04
CA PRO A 106 11.71 0.87 -13.01
C PRO A 106 11.25 1.60 -14.27
N LEU A 107 11.15 2.92 -14.19
CA LEU A 107 10.99 3.79 -15.36
C LEU A 107 12.38 4.11 -15.91
N GLU A 108 12.68 3.60 -17.09
CA GLU A 108 13.97 3.75 -17.75
C GLU A 108 13.80 3.65 -19.27
N SER A 109 14.87 3.82 -20.05
CA SER A 109 14.81 3.81 -21.52
C SER A 109 14.15 2.56 -22.11
N ALA A 110 14.26 1.40 -21.44
CA ALA A 110 13.67 0.14 -21.90
C ALA A 110 12.16 0.02 -21.64
N THR A 111 11.66 0.70 -20.61
CA THR A 111 10.28 0.54 -20.12
C THR A 111 9.42 1.76 -20.39
N THR A 112 9.99 2.95 -20.60
CA THR A 112 9.23 4.21 -20.64
C THR A 112 9.55 5.04 -21.86
N LYS A 113 8.51 5.63 -22.46
CA LYS A 113 8.62 6.60 -23.54
C LYS A 113 7.94 7.91 -23.18
N PHE A 114 8.55 9.01 -23.58
CA PHE A 114 7.98 10.35 -23.50
C PHE A 114 7.90 10.92 -24.91
N LEU A 115 6.69 11.32 -25.34
CA LEU A 115 6.44 11.77 -26.71
C LEU A 115 6.91 10.78 -27.79
N GLY A 116 6.75 9.47 -27.53
CA GLY A 116 7.15 8.39 -28.42
C GLY A 116 8.65 8.04 -28.42
N LEU A 117 9.49 8.82 -27.74
CA LEU A 117 10.93 8.58 -27.61
C LEU A 117 11.22 7.88 -26.28
N PRO A 118 12.17 6.93 -26.23
CA PRO A 118 12.58 6.33 -24.95
C PRO A 118 13.13 7.41 -24.01
N LEU A 119 13.02 7.18 -22.70
CA LEU A 119 13.67 8.07 -21.73
C LEU A 119 15.17 8.22 -22.03
N PRO A 120 15.76 9.40 -21.77
CA PRO A 120 17.19 9.63 -21.96
C PRO A 120 18.03 8.51 -21.34
N PRO A 121 19.10 8.06 -22.02
CA PRO A 121 19.99 7.05 -21.47
C PRO A 121 20.45 7.41 -20.05
N PHE A 122 20.62 6.38 -19.22
CA PHE A 122 21.06 6.47 -17.81
C PHE A 122 20.06 7.08 -16.84
N LEU A 123 18.99 7.74 -17.31
CA LEU A 123 17.90 8.17 -16.44
C LEU A 123 17.12 6.94 -16.00
N LYS A 124 16.99 6.78 -14.68
CA LYS A 124 16.25 5.68 -14.07
C LYS A 124 15.47 6.18 -12.87
N ILE A 125 14.22 5.73 -12.76
CA ILE A 125 13.39 5.92 -11.57
C ILE A 125 13.02 4.54 -11.04
N ASP A 126 13.65 4.14 -9.95
CA ASP A 126 13.29 2.92 -9.24
C ASP A 126 12.01 3.14 -8.43
N ILE A 127 11.07 2.21 -8.50
CA ILE A 127 9.82 2.23 -7.74
C ILE A 127 9.94 1.18 -6.64
N VAL A 128 10.02 1.63 -5.39
CA VAL A 128 10.18 0.76 -4.22
C VAL A 128 8.88 0.78 -3.42
N PRO A 129 8.04 -0.27 -3.51
CA PRO A 129 6.79 -0.32 -2.76
C PRO A 129 7.02 -0.38 -1.25
N GLU A 130 6.17 0.30 -0.49
CA GLU A 130 6.11 0.24 0.97
C GLU A 130 4.78 -0.33 1.46
N PHE A 131 3.70 -0.14 0.69
CA PHE A 131 2.37 -0.63 1.04
C PHE A 131 1.56 -0.90 -0.22
N PHE A 132 0.85 -2.02 -0.23
CA PHE A 132 -0.07 -2.38 -1.30
C PHE A 132 -1.18 -3.31 -0.76
N SER A 133 -2.36 -2.75 -0.51
CA SER A 133 -3.47 -3.45 0.14
C SER A 133 -4.79 -2.75 -0.15
N GLY A 134 -5.92 -3.42 -0.01
CA GLY A 134 -7.22 -2.78 -0.18
C GLY A 134 -8.34 -3.79 -0.33
N SER A 135 -9.33 -3.48 -1.16
CA SER A 135 -10.51 -4.32 -1.37
C SER A 135 -10.74 -4.63 -2.85
N ILE A 136 -11.32 -5.80 -3.08
CA ILE A 136 -11.79 -6.23 -4.39
C ILE A 136 -13.20 -6.77 -4.20
N ASN A 137 -14.15 -6.24 -4.94
CA ASN A 137 -15.52 -6.73 -4.97
C ASN A 137 -15.65 -7.74 -6.13
N PRO A 138 -15.76 -9.07 -5.87
CA PRO A 138 -15.75 -10.07 -6.93
C PRO A 138 -17.00 -10.05 -7.81
N GLU A 139 -18.14 -9.56 -7.28
CA GLU A 139 -19.40 -9.51 -8.02
C GLU A 139 -19.40 -8.35 -9.03
N SER A 140 -19.02 -7.16 -8.57
CA SER A 140 -19.04 -5.94 -9.37
C SER A 140 -17.78 -5.75 -10.19
N GLY A 141 -16.67 -6.39 -9.80
CA GLY A 141 -15.33 -6.21 -10.36
C GLY A 141 -14.60 -4.96 -9.88
N GLN A 142 -15.17 -4.21 -8.93
CA GLN A 142 -14.52 -3.02 -8.40
C GLN A 142 -13.25 -3.38 -7.61
N VAL A 143 -12.19 -2.62 -7.83
CA VAL A 143 -10.88 -2.80 -7.18
C VAL A 143 -10.45 -1.45 -6.63
N ASP A 144 -10.09 -1.40 -5.34
CA ASP A 144 -9.55 -0.22 -4.68
C ASP A 144 -8.33 -0.64 -3.85
N LEU A 145 -7.13 -0.26 -4.30
CA LEU A 145 -5.88 -0.65 -3.66
C LEU A 145 -5.10 0.59 -3.24
N GLU A 146 -4.94 0.77 -1.94
CA GLU A 146 -3.98 1.73 -1.40
C GLU A 146 -2.56 1.31 -1.80
N PHE A 147 -1.83 2.27 -2.37
CA PHE A 147 -0.47 2.10 -2.83
C PHE A 147 0.41 3.20 -2.26
N LYS A 148 1.52 2.80 -1.66
CA LYS A 148 2.58 3.69 -1.17
C LYS A 148 3.91 3.18 -1.69
N ALA A 149 4.71 4.06 -2.28
CA ALA A 149 6.04 3.72 -2.75
C ALA A 149 6.97 4.93 -2.76
N GLU A 150 8.26 4.64 -2.65
CA GLU A 150 9.33 5.60 -2.90
C GLU A 150 9.76 5.53 -4.36
N PHE A 151 9.85 6.69 -5.01
CA PHE A 151 10.32 6.84 -6.38
C PHE A 151 11.72 7.45 -6.35
N TRP A 152 12.72 6.62 -6.62
CA TRP A 152 14.13 6.95 -6.54
C TRP A 152 14.68 7.39 -7.89
N PHE A 153 14.84 8.71 -8.08
CA PHE A 153 15.39 9.26 -9.31
C PHE A 153 16.93 9.19 -9.32
N SER A 154 17.50 8.75 -10.45
CA SER A 154 18.94 8.74 -10.68
C SER A 154 19.28 8.97 -12.15
N VAL A 155 20.49 9.49 -12.39
CA VAL A 155 21.09 9.62 -13.73
C VAL A 155 22.48 9.02 -13.66
N GLY A 156 22.63 7.82 -14.20
CA GLY A 156 23.90 7.07 -14.20
C GLY A 156 24.52 6.99 -12.80
N SER A 157 25.84 7.13 -12.73
CA SER A 157 26.58 7.22 -11.47
C SER A 157 26.80 8.65 -10.97
N ILE A 158 26.31 9.65 -11.69
CA ILE A 158 26.65 11.06 -11.47
C ILE A 158 25.66 11.79 -10.57
N TYR A 159 24.42 11.30 -10.49
CA TYR A 159 23.36 11.97 -9.76
C TYR A 159 22.32 10.99 -9.21
N LYS A 160 21.94 11.20 -7.95
CA LYS A 160 20.87 10.49 -7.26
C LYS A 160 20.15 11.47 -6.34
N ALA A 161 18.84 11.60 -6.52
CA ALA A 161 18.00 12.44 -5.67
C ALA A 161 17.48 11.66 -4.45
N PRO A 162 17.05 12.34 -3.38
CA PRO A 162 16.16 11.77 -2.37
C PRO A 162 14.87 11.21 -3.02
N PRO A 163 14.21 10.21 -2.39
CA PRO A 163 13.03 9.60 -2.97
C PRO A 163 11.83 10.54 -2.93
N LEU A 164 11.01 10.47 -3.97
CA LEU A 164 9.67 11.07 -3.97
C LEU A 164 8.69 10.06 -3.36
N LEU A 165 8.05 10.44 -2.26
CA LEU A 165 7.06 9.58 -1.63
C LEU A 165 5.71 9.76 -2.32
N VAL A 166 5.19 8.67 -2.91
CA VAL A 166 3.89 8.66 -3.57
C VAL A 166 2.92 7.83 -2.74
N LYS A 167 1.75 8.40 -2.45
CA LYS A 167 0.62 7.75 -1.78
C LYS A 167 -0.64 7.97 -2.61
N THR A 168 -1.34 6.90 -2.97
CA THR A 168 -2.60 6.99 -3.74
C THR A 168 -3.47 5.77 -3.50
N VAL A 169 -4.71 5.84 -3.97
CA VAL A 169 -5.57 4.67 -4.18
C VAL A 169 -5.59 4.38 -5.68
N LEU A 170 -5.09 3.20 -6.06
CA LEU A 170 -5.22 2.63 -7.38
C LEU A 170 -6.60 1.98 -7.48
N THR A 171 -7.51 2.66 -8.18
CA THR A 171 -8.92 2.25 -8.30
C THR A 171 -9.27 1.85 -9.72
N SER A 172 -10.17 0.87 -9.88
CA SER A 172 -10.81 0.58 -11.17
C SER A 172 -11.91 1.59 -11.54
N GLU A 173 -12.24 2.51 -10.64
CA GLU A 173 -13.22 3.58 -10.86
C GLU A 173 -12.53 4.87 -11.33
N GLU A 174 -13.19 6.00 -11.14
CA GLU A 174 -12.65 7.29 -11.46
C GLU A 174 -11.75 7.81 -10.33
N SER A 175 -10.56 8.32 -10.68
CA SER A 175 -9.67 9.03 -9.78
C SER A 175 -9.45 10.46 -10.29
N LYS A 176 -9.73 11.47 -9.47
CA LYS A 176 -9.68 12.89 -9.85
C LYS A 176 -8.84 13.69 -8.88
N GLY A 177 -7.85 14.40 -9.41
CA GLY A 177 -7.21 15.54 -8.77
C GLY A 177 -7.67 16.87 -9.36
N THR A 178 -6.96 17.92 -9.03
CA THR A 178 -7.18 19.30 -9.50
C THR A 178 -6.71 19.51 -10.93
N MET A 179 -5.68 18.81 -11.36
CA MET A 179 -5.04 18.94 -12.68
C MET A 179 -5.14 17.66 -13.50
N ARG A 180 -5.12 16.50 -12.84
CA ARG A 180 -5.12 15.19 -13.50
C ARG A 180 -6.32 14.36 -13.10
N SER A 181 -6.75 13.49 -14.01
CA SER A 181 -7.76 12.49 -13.72
C SER A 181 -7.55 11.26 -14.59
N GLY A 182 -8.10 10.14 -14.13
CA GLY A 182 -8.13 8.89 -14.86
C GLY A 182 -9.43 8.16 -14.56
N ARG A 183 -9.81 7.25 -15.44
CA ARG A 183 -10.88 6.29 -15.21
C ARG A 183 -10.36 4.89 -15.49
N GLY A 184 -10.46 4.02 -14.49
CA GLY A 184 -10.09 2.63 -14.58
C GLY A 184 -11.14 1.79 -15.31
N GLU A 185 -10.87 0.50 -15.33
CA GLU A 185 -11.75 -0.53 -15.86
C GLU A 185 -11.80 -1.67 -14.83
N ARG A 186 -13.02 -2.03 -14.45
CA ARG A 186 -13.28 -3.08 -13.47
C ARG A 186 -12.68 -4.42 -13.87
N LEU A 187 -12.39 -5.22 -12.86
CA LEU A 187 -11.89 -6.58 -12.98
C LEU A 187 -12.87 -7.43 -13.81
N ASP A 188 -12.37 -7.98 -14.91
CA ASP A 188 -13.11 -8.90 -15.76
C ASP A 188 -13.00 -10.35 -15.27
N LYS A 189 -13.70 -11.26 -15.97
CA LYS A 189 -13.71 -12.70 -15.65
C LYS A 189 -12.35 -13.37 -15.88
N GLN A 190 -11.47 -12.75 -16.64
CA GLN A 190 -10.11 -13.19 -16.89
C GLN A 190 -9.12 -12.59 -15.87
N GLY A 191 -9.61 -11.77 -14.94
CA GLY A 191 -8.81 -11.07 -13.95
C GLY A 191 -8.12 -9.82 -14.48
N LYS A 192 -8.40 -9.35 -15.70
CA LYS A 192 -7.82 -8.10 -16.20
C LYS A 192 -8.57 -6.91 -15.65
N CYS A 193 -7.84 -5.86 -15.31
CA CYS A 193 -8.38 -4.57 -14.91
C CYS A 193 -7.44 -3.45 -15.34
N ARG A 194 -7.96 -2.23 -15.32
CA ARG A 194 -7.17 -1.00 -15.43
C ARG A 194 -7.36 -0.20 -14.17
N LEU A 195 -6.28 0.07 -13.46
CA LEU A 195 -6.28 0.81 -12.20
C LEU A 195 -5.70 2.19 -12.41
N VAL A 196 -6.38 3.21 -11.92
CA VAL A 196 -5.94 4.60 -12.00
C VAL A 196 -5.83 5.19 -10.60
N GLY A 197 -4.85 6.06 -10.39
CA GLY A 197 -4.67 6.75 -9.11
C GLY A 197 -4.02 8.10 -9.30
N VAL A 198 -4.62 9.14 -8.74
CA VAL A 198 -4.02 10.47 -8.66
C VAL A 198 -3.39 10.66 -7.28
N ALA A 199 -2.19 11.22 -7.25
CA ALA A 199 -1.44 11.50 -6.03
C ALA A 199 -0.90 12.93 -6.07
N THR A 200 -0.87 13.59 -4.92
CA THR A 200 -0.04 14.79 -4.74
C THR A 200 1.34 14.35 -4.27
N VAL A 201 2.38 14.91 -4.87
CA VAL A 201 3.79 14.67 -4.52
C VAL A 201 4.37 15.95 -3.96
N ASP A 202 4.86 15.87 -2.73
CA ASP A 202 5.44 17.00 -2.01
C ASP A 202 6.89 17.27 -2.46
N PRO A 203 7.41 18.51 -2.27
CA PRO A 203 8.82 18.81 -2.50
C PRO A 203 9.74 17.98 -1.60
N ILE A 204 10.94 17.72 -2.10
CA ILE A 204 12.01 17.04 -1.37
C ILE A 204 13.19 17.98 -1.13
N ASP A 205 14.21 17.52 -0.39
CA ASP A 205 15.46 18.25 -0.21
C ASP A 205 16.36 18.16 -1.46
N ASP A 206 15.81 18.56 -2.61
CA ASP A 206 16.51 18.64 -3.90
C ASP A 206 15.87 19.70 -4.80
N PHE A 207 16.57 20.83 -4.96
CA PHE A 207 16.10 21.97 -5.75
C PHE A 207 15.93 21.63 -7.24
N LEU A 208 16.79 20.76 -7.79
CA LEU A 208 16.75 20.39 -9.21
C LEU A 208 15.48 19.58 -9.50
N ILE A 209 15.19 18.56 -8.69
CA ILE A 209 13.96 17.76 -8.84
C ILE A 209 12.71 18.61 -8.59
N ASN A 210 12.71 19.42 -7.53
CA ASN A 210 11.56 20.27 -7.21
C ASN A 210 11.23 21.21 -8.37
N SER A 211 12.25 21.80 -9.00
CA SER A 211 12.08 22.71 -10.14
C SER A 211 11.69 21.96 -11.42
N PHE A 212 12.35 20.82 -11.70
CA PHE A 212 12.10 20.03 -12.92
C PHE A 212 10.70 19.43 -12.95
N LEU A 213 10.21 18.92 -11.82
CA LEU A 213 8.85 18.35 -11.73
C LEU A 213 7.80 19.40 -11.34
N GLY A 214 8.22 20.58 -10.90
CA GLY A 214 7.33 21.64 -10.42
C GLY A 214 6.60 21.25 -9.14
N LEU A 215 7.34 20.73 -8.15
CA LEU A 215 6.78 20.26 -6.87
C LEU A 215 6.37 21.44 -5.96
N PRO A 216 5.28 21.31 -5.16
CA PRO A 216 4.36 20.18 -5.12
C PRO A 216 3.55 20.04 -6.41
N THR A 217 3.26 18.80 -6.82
CA THR A 217 2.52 18.55 -8.05
C THR A 217 1.64 17.32 -7.99
N GLU A 218 0.79 17.15 -9.01
CA GLU A 218 -0.03 15.95 -9.17
C GLU A 218 0.60 14.95 -10.13
N CYS A 219 0.58 13.68 -9.72
CA CYS A 219 0.95 12.54 -10.52
C CYS A 219 -0.28 11.66 -10.79
N LEU A 220 -0.35 11.06 -11.97
CA LEU A 220 -1.36 10.07 -12.36
C LEU A 220 -0.67 8.75 -12.64
N ALA A 221 -1.07 7.70 -11.95
CA ALA A 221 -0.78 6.33 -12.33
C ALA A 221 -1.96 5.78 -13.14
N ASP A 222 -1.66 5.11 -14.26
CA ASP A 222 -2.63 4.41 -15.10
C ASP A 222 -2.05 3.04 -15.47
N LEU A 223 -2.59 1.99 -14.85
CA LEU A 223 -1.95 0.69 -14.74
C LEU A 223 -2.88 -0.41 -15.25
N ASN A 224 -2.52 -1.02 -16.38
CA ASN A 224 -3.15 -2.26 -16.80
C ASN A 224 -2.56 -3.42 -16.00
N ALA A 225 -3.43 -4.25 -15.43
CA ALA A 225 -3.02 -5.34 -14.56
C ALA A 225 -3.88 -6.59 -14.74
N ILE A 226 -3.38 -7.69 -14.20
CA ILE A 226 -4.11 -8.93 -13.96
C ILE A 226 -4.09 -9.22 -12.47
N ILE A 227 -5.26 -9.40 -11.87
CA ILE A 227 -5.45 -9.87 -10.51
C ILE A 227 -6.14 -11.24 -10.57
N SER A 228 -5.63 -12.19 -9.82
CA SER A 228 -6.20 -13.54 -9.76
C SER A 228 -6.12 -14.12 -8.36
N PHE A 229 -7.12 -14.93 -8.02
CA PHE A 229 -7.21 -15.61 -6.74
C PHE A 229 -6.96 -17.11 -6.94
N SER A 230 -6.23 -17.72 -6.01
CA SER A 230 -6.09 -19.17 -5.89
C SER A 230 -6.40 -19.59 -4.46
N SER A 231 -6.95 -20.78 -4.29
CA SER A 231 -7.04 -21.39 -2.96
C SER A 231 -5.64 -21.54 -2.37
N SER A 232 -5.47 -21.13 -1.11
CA SER A 232 -4.24 -21.36 -0.35
C SER A 232 -4.01 -22.83 -0.04
#